data_AF-A0A1W6JX85-F1
#
_entry.id   AF-A0A1W6JX85-F1
#
_cell.length_a   1.000
_cell.length_b   1.000
_cell.length_c   1.000
_cell.angle_alpha   90.00
_cell.angle_beta   90.00
_cell.angle_gamma   90.00
#
_symmetry.space_group_name_H-M   'P 1'
#
loop_
_entity.id
_entity.type
_entity.pdbx_description
1 polymer ?
#
loop_
_entity_poly.entity_id
_entity_poly.type
_entity_poly.pdbx_seq_one_letter_code
_entity_poly.pdbx_strand_id
1 'polypeptide(L)'
;MDKATQLFEAYKSRKEIDPFPLSEEEAQKVGQEFSKMLIDYEGLGGYKITKNGAVGVLTKPMITFSDIELWFKINKLEVEIIALVKNGKIERTYIGLEIPATRFNKWDLPPHYVIADDAFAGRLYVGKEIEPPYGSFKLFINEKFISAGAPSYTPSEVVKSFMEGYVALGAFIGPVKISKGDKIRVEGKKTISVKII
;
A
#
# COMPACT_ATOMS: atom_id res chain seq x y z
N MET A 1 -5.11 -1.84 27.29
CA MET A 1 -5.16 -0.93 26.12
C MET A 1 -5.98 -1.63 25.05
N ASP A 2 -6.93 -0.93 24.44
CA ASP A 2 -7.72 -1.51 23.35
C ASP A 2 -6.82 -1.93 22.15
N LYS A 3 -7.24 -2.96 21.39
CA LYS A 3 -6.42 -3.57 20.30
C LYS A 3 -6.18 -2.58 19.15
N ALA A 4 -7.18 -1.78 18.77
CA ALA A 4 -7.00 -0.75 17.74
C ALA A 4 -6.07 0.36 18.24
N THR A 5 -6.17 0.72 19.53
CA THR A 5 -5.25 1.67 20.15
C THR A 5 -3.79 1.16 20.15
N GLN A 6 -3.56 -0.14 20.39
CA GLN A 6 -2.22 -0.73 20.30
C GLN A 6 -1.63 -0.61 18.89
N LEU A 7 -2.41 -0.91 17.84
CA LEU A 7 -2.00 -0.72 16.45
C LEU A 7 -1.71 0.75 16.14
N PHE A 8 -2.53 1.66 16.66
CA PHE A 8 -2.36 3.09 16.47
C PHE A 8 -1.11 3.66 17.16
N GLU A 9 -0.80 3.21 18.38
CA GLU A 9 0.43 3.62 19.05
C GLU A 9 1.66 3.00 18.41
N ALA A 10 1.59 1.76 17.93
CA ALA A 10 2.62 1.14 17.10
C ALA A 10 2.86 1.95 15.82
N TYR A 11 1.77 2.40 15.18
CA TYR A 11 1.83 3.29 14.03
C TYR A 11 2.54 4.61 14.36
N LYS A 12 2.07 5.36 15.35
CA LYS A 12 2.63 6.68 15.72
C LYS A 12 4.09 6.61 16.13
N SER A 13 4.46 5.57 16.89
CA SER A 13 5.82 5.39 17.39
C SER A 13 6.77 4.77 16.36
N ARG A 14 6.25 4.29 15.22
CA ARG A 14 7.00 3.55 14.19
C ARG A 14 7.71 2.32 14.80
N LYS A 15 7.07 1.68 15.77
CA LYS A 15 7.60 0.51 16.48
C LYS A 15 6.64 -0.65 16.34
N GLU A 16 7.20 -1.79 15.93
CA GLU A 16 6.46 -3.02 15.78
C GLU A 16 6.10 -3.61 17.15
N ILE A 17 4.97 -4.30 17.20
CA ILE A 17 4.47 -5.00 18.39
C ILE A 17 4.38 -6.50 18.15
N ASP A 18 4.39 -7.28 19.23
CA ASP A 18 4.02 -8.69 19.14
C ASP A 18 2.54 -8.82 18.72
N PRO A 19 2.18 -9.80 17.87
CA PRO A 19 0.79 -10.11 17.61
C PRO A 19 0.06 -10.48 18.91
N PHE A 20 -1.04 -9.78 19.17
CA PHE A 20 -1.94 -10.07 20.27
C PHE A 20 -3.02 -11.07 19.85
N PRO A 21 -3.64 -11.82 20.79
CA PRO A 21 -4.76 -12.69 20.47
C PRO A 21 -5.89 -11.93 19.78
N LEU A 22 -6.26 -12.35 18.58
CA LEU A 22 -7.26 -11.72 17.73
C LEU A 22 -8.09 -12.80 17.03
N SER A 23 -9.42 -12.75 17.17
CA SER A 23 -10.32 -13.62 16.39
C SER A 23 -10.68 -12.98 15.04
N GLU A 24 -11.22 -13.78 14.13
CA GLU A 24 -11.72 -13.28 12.84
C GLU A 24 -12.88 -12.30 12.99
N GLU A 25 -13.79 -12.55 13.96
CA GLU A 25 -14.93 -11.69 14.25
C GLU A 25 -14.47 -10.32 14.79
N GLU A 26 -13.45 -10.30 15.64
CA GLU A 26 -12.92 -9.06 16.22
C GLU A 26 -12.14 -8.23 15.19
N ALA A 27 -11.45 -8.90 14.27
CA ALA A 27 -10.52 -8.25 13.34
C ALA A 27 -11.15 -7.15 12.50
N GLN A 28 -12.40 -7.34 12.04
CA GLN A 28 -13.10 -6.33 11.26
C GLN A 28 -13.36 -5.07 12.08
N LYS A 29 -13.82 -5.23 13.32
CA LYS A 29 -14.08 -4.10 14.22
C LYS A 29 -12.79 -3.36 14.57
N VAL A 30 -11.74 -4.10 14.93
CA VAL A 30 -10.42 -3.53 15.22
C VAL A 30 -9.87 -2.77 14.01
N GLY A 31 -9.95 -3.34 12.81
CA GLY A 31 -9.49 -2.70 11.58
C GLY A 31 -10.26 -1.43 11.24
N GLN A 32 -11.58 -1.41 11.42
CA GLN A 32 -12.42 -0.22 11.22
C GLN A 32 -12.07 0.90 12.21
N GLU A 33 -11.94 0.56 13.49
CA GLU A 33 -11.58 1.53 14.53
C GLU A 33 -10.17 2.08 14.29
N PHE A 34 -9.20 1.22 13.99
CA PHE A 34 -7.83 1.62 13.69
C PHE A 34 -7.74 2.51 12.43
N SER A 35 -8.43 2.14 11.35
CA SER A 35 -8.48 2.95 10.12
C SER A 35 -9.09 4.32 10.36
N LYS A 36 -10.14 4.39 11.19
CA LYS A 36 -10.75 5.65 11.60
C LYS A 36 -9.77 6.52 12.38
N MET A 37 -9.05 5.95 13.35
CA MET A 37 -8.03 6.68 14.11
C MET A 37 -6.93 7.25 13.21
N LEU A 38 -6.51 6.51 12.18
CA LEU A 38 -5.56 7.00 11.17
C LEU A 38 -6.08 8.22 10.41
N ILE A 39 -7.32 8.15 9.93
CA ILE A 39 -7.96 9.24 9.18
C ILE A 39 -8.18 10.47 10.08
N ASP A 40 -8.66 10.28 11.30
CA ASP A 40 -8.91 11.38 12.24
C ASP A 40 -7.60 12.11 12.62
N TYR A 41 -6.48 11.38 12.63
CA TYR A 41 -5.16 11.92 13.00
C TYR A 41 -4.42 12.62 11.84
N GLU A 42 -4.41 12.02 10.64
CA GLU A 42 -3.58 12.50 9.53
C GLU A 42 -4.37 12.92 8.27
N GLY A 43 -5.68 12.67 8.28
CA GLY A 43 -6.55 12.85 7.13
C GLY A 43 -6.41 11.74 6.09
N LEU A 44 -7.49 11.50 5.36
CA LEU A 44 -7.52 10.56 4.24
C LEU A 44 -6.67 11.09 3.07
N GLY A 45 -5.75 10.25 2.60
CA GLY A 45 -4.96 10.43 1.36
C GLY A 45 -5.44 9.53 0.22
N GLY A 46 -6.03 8.38 0.55
CA GLY A 46 -6.69 7.49 -0.38
C GLY A 46 -6.82 6.07 0.15
N TYR A 47 -6.65 5.07 -0.72
CA TYR A 47 -6.95 3.68 -0.41
C TYR A 47 -5.96 2.72 -1.06
N LYS A 48 -5.87 1.51 -0.52
CA LYS A 48 -5.20 0.39 -1.18
C LYS A 48 -6.13 -0.81 -1.27
N ILE A 49 -5.95 -1.63 -2.30
CA ILE A 49 -6.80 -2.78 -2.55
C ILE A 49 -5.90 -3.99 -2.73
N THR A 50 -5.98 -4.91 -1.79
CA THR A 50 -5.24 -6.17 -1.87
C THR A 50 -5.81 -7.07 -2.97
N LYS A 51 -5.02 -8.05 -3.45
CA LYS A 51 -5.49 -9.06 -4.42
C LYS A 51 -6.74 -9.82 -3.97
N ASN A 52 -6.97 -9.94 -2.66
CA ASN A 52 -8.14 -10.63 -2.09
C ASN A 52 -9.34 -9.68 -1.90
N GLY A 53 -9.26 -8.44 -2.37
CA GLY A 53 -10.34 -7.44 -2.31
C GLY A 53 -10.47 -6.70 -0.98
N ALA A 54 -9.63 -6.99 0.02
CA ALA A 54 -9.55 -6.21 1.25
C ALA A 54 -9.08 -4.79 0.94
N VAL A 55 -9.77 -3.81 1.53
CA VAL A 55 -9.48 -2.38 1.36
C VAL A 55 -8.83 -1.87 2.63
N GLY A 56 -7.68 -1.22 2.49
CA GLY A 56 -7.05 -0.43 3.54
C GLY A 56 -7.08 1.05 3.21
N VAL A 57 -6.96 1.91 4.22
CA VAL A 57 -6.88 3.36 4.05
C VAL A 57 -5.43 3.80 3.93
N LEU A 58 -5.19 4.84 3.14
CA LEU A 58 -3.90 5.52 3.07
C LEU A 58 -4.09 6.93 3.62
N THR A 59 -3.31 7.31 4.62
CA THR A 59 -3.34 8.68 5.14
C THR A 59 -2.56 9.63 4.23
N LYS A 60 -2.77 10.94 4.33
CA LYS A 60 -2.04 11.92 3.52
C LYS A 60 -0.51 11.76 3.63
N PRO A 61 0.10 11.57 4.82
CA PRO A 61 1.54 11.38 4.94
C PRO A 61 2.07 10.08 4.33
N MET A 62 1.22 9.05 4.14
CA MET A 62 1.63 7.81 3.47
C MET A 62 1.91 8.03 1.97
N ILE A 63 1.29 9.04 1.36
CA ILE A 63 1.46 9.38 -0.05
C ILE A 63 2.77 10.15 -0.24
N THR A 64 3.58 9.73 -1.20
CA THR A 64 4.84 10.41 -1.55
C THR A 64 5.04 10.47 -3.06
N PHE A 65 5.80 11.50 -3.48
CA PHE A 65 6.24 11.74 -4.85
C PHE A 65 7.78 11.77 -4.96
N SER A 66 8.47 11.47 -3.86
CA SER A 66 9.92 11.46 -3.73
C SER A 66 10.42 10.09 -3.27
N ASP A 67 11.70 10.01 -2.90
CA ASP A 67 12.27 8.85 -2.21
C ASP A 67 11.39 8.37 -1.04
N ILE A 68 11.43 7.07 -0.79
CA ILE A 68 10.48 6.36 0.05
C ILE A 68 11.17 5.97 1.35
N GLU A 69 10.70 6.52 2.46
CA GLU A 69 11.09 6.09 3.80
C GLU A 69 10.37 4.79 4.20
N LEU A 70 11.09 3.83 4.76
CA LEU A 70 10.48 2.67 5.41
C LEU A 70 10.05 3.01 6.83
N TRP A 71 8.74 2.96 7.09
CA TRP A 71 8.18 3.29 8.39
C TRP A 71 8.22 2.16 9.42
N PHE A 72 8.33 0.92 8.97
CA PHE A 72 8.49 -0.27 9.81
C PHE A 72 9.72 -1.05 9.36
N LYS A 73 10.14 -2.08 10.10
CA LYS A 73 11.26 -2.93 9.65
C LYS A 73 10.79 -3.93 8.61
N ILE A 74 9.58 -4.46 8.79
CA ILE A 74 9.00 -5.44 7.88
C ILE A 74 8.13 -4.75 6.84
N ASN A 75 8.65 -4.67 5.62
CA ASN A 75 7.96 -4.11 4.47
C ASN A 75 8.13 -5.01 3.25
N LYS A 76 7.23 -4.82 2.29
CA LYS A 76 7.34 -5.37 0.95
C LYS A 76 7.24 -4.23 -0.07
N LEU A 77 7.51 -4.57 -1.32
CA LEU A 77 7.31 -3.70 -2.47
C LEU A 77 6.36 -4.38 -3.45
N GLU A 78 5.40 -3.61 -3.91
CA GLU A 78 4.45 -3.99 -4.96
C GLU A 78 4.43 -2.91 -6.04
N VAL A 79 4.37 -3.33 -7.31
CA VAL A 79 4.21 -2.41 -8.45
C VAL A 79 2.75 -2.43 -8.86
N GLU A 80 2.16 -1.24 -8.94
CA GLU A 80 0.73 -1.05 -9.11
C GLU A 80 0.38 0.08 -10.09
N ILE A 81 -0.85 0.03 -10.63
CA ILE A 81 -1.47 1.20 -11.21
C ILE A 81 -2.13 1.97 -10.06
N ILE A 82 -1.87 3.27 -9.98
CA ILE A 82 -2.47 4.15 -8.99
C ILE A 82 -3.49 5.03 -9.70
N ALA A 83 -4.72 5.11 -9.21
CA ALA A 83 -5.72 6.05 -9.70
C ALA A 83 -5.82 7.27 -8.78
N LEU A 84 -5.87 8.47 -9.34
CA LEU A 84 -6.42 9.62 -8.63
C LEU A 84 -7.94 9.61 -8.84
N VAL A 85 -8.69 9.51 -7.74
CA VAL A 85 -10.13 9.37 -7.74
C VAL A 85 -10.77 10.59 -7.09
N LYS A 86 -11.83 11.11 -7.71
CA LYS A 86 -12.65 12.20 -7.18
C LYS A 86 -14.14 11.86 -7.35
N ASN A 87 -14.89 11.88 -6.26
CA ASN A 87 -16.30 11.48 -6.21
C ASN A 87 -16.54 10.09 -6.85
N GLY A 88 -15.68 9.12 -6.54
CA GLY A 88 -15.75 7.78 -7.12
C GLY A 88 -15.42 7.67 -8.61
N LYS A 89 -14.94 8.75 -9.25
CA LYS A 89 -14.54 8.77 -10.66
C LYS A 89 -13.04 8.88 -10.80
N ILE A 90 -12.49 8.16 -11.77
CA ILE A 90 -11.06 8.18 -12.07
C ILE A 90 -10.76 9.42 -12.90
N GLU A 91 -9.88 10.27 -12.37
CA GLU A 91 -9.42 11.47 -13.06
C GLU A 91 -8.13 11.19 -13.85
N ARG A 92 -7.19 10.46 -13.23
CA ARG A 92 -5.85 10.17 -13.78
C ARG A 92 -5.32 8.85 -13.25
N THR A 93 -4.39 8.25 -13.99
CA THR A 93 -3.70 7.02 -13.60
C THR A 93 -2.19 7.15 -13.67
N TYR A 94 -1.48 6.44 -12.80
CA TYR A 94 -0.04 6.53 -12.63
C TYR A 94 0.56 5.14 -12.49
N ILE A 95 1.81 4.97 -12.90
CA ILE A 95 2.63 3.85 -12.43
C ILE A 95 3.17 4.22 -11.05
N GLY A 96 2.95 3.36 -10.06
CA GLY A 96 3.37 3.62 -8.69
C GLY A 96 3.89 2.39 -7.97
N LEU A 97 4.30 2.60 -6.73
CA LEU A 97 4.79 1.56 -5.85
C LEU A 97 4.01 1.60 -4.54
N GLU A 98 3.37 0.49 -4.20
CA GLU A 98 2.88 0.28 -2.84
C GLU A 98 4.01 -0.32 -2.00
N ILE A 99 4.13 0.14 -0.77
CA ILE A 99 5.02 -0.40 0.26
C ILE A 99 4.15 -0.93 1.39
N PRO A 100 3.58 -2.13 1.25
CA PRO A 100 2.89 -2.77 2.34
C PRO A 100 3.81 -2.92 3.56
N ALA A 101 3.29 -2.58 4.73
CA ALA A 101 4.02 -2.65 5.99
C ALA A 101 3.09 -3.07 7.12
N THR A 102 3.60 -3.87 8.05
CA THR A 102 2.83 -4.32 9.20
C THR A 102 3.33 -3.64 10.47
N ARG A 103 2.40 -3.38 11.40
CA ARG A 103 2.74 -2.96 12.77
C ARG A 103 3.16 -4.14 13.64
N PHE A 104 3.06 -5.37 13.14
CA PHE A 104 3.51 -6.55 13.87
C PHE A 104 4.97 -6.87 13.56
N ASN A 105 5.65 -7.52 14.49
CA ASN A 105 7.05 -7.95 14.33
C ASN A 105 7.23 -9.21 13.46
N LYS A 106 6.21 -9.65 12.72
CA LYS A 106 6.25 -10.77 11.79
C LYS A 106 5.31 -10.53 10.60
N TRP A 107 5.70 -11.02 9.43
CA TRP A 107 4.92 -10.87 8.19
C TRP A 107 3.86 -11.96 8.02
N ASP A 108 4.25 -13.21 8.29
CA ASP A 108 3.41 -14.39 8.05
C ASP A 108 2.36 -14.50 9.16
N LEU A 109 1.27 -13.76 8.97
CA LEU A 109 0.14 -13.70 9.87
C LEU A 109 -1.13 -14.22 9.20
N PRO A 110 -2.07 -14.81 9.97
CA PRO A 110 -3.38 -15.16 9.45
C PRO A 110 -4.11 -13.96 8.82
N PRO A 111 -5.00 -14.18 7.83
CA PRO A 111 -5.67 -13.10 7.09
C PRO A 111 -6.40 -12.07 7.97
N HIS A 112 -6.94 -12.48 9.11
CA HIS A 112 -7.64 -11.57 10.02
C HIS A 112 -6.70 -10.52 10.66
N TYR A 113 -5.41 -10.81 10.84
CA TYR A 113 -4.45 -9.77 11.25
C TYR A 113 -4.21 -8.74 10.15
N VAL A 114 -4.20 -9.17 8.88
CA VAL A 114 -4.09 -8.25 7.75
C VAL A 114 -5.27 -7.29 7.73
N ILE A 115 -6.49 -7.80 7.99
CA ILE A 115 -7.70 -6.98 8.08
C ILE A 115 -7.62 -6.00 9.25
N ALA A 116 -7.26 -6.47 10.45
CA ALA A 116 -7.14 -5.60 11.62
C ALA A 116 -6.05 -4.55 11.46
N ASP A 117 -4.96 -4.90 10.79
CA ASP A 117 -3.82 -4.04 10.51
C ASP A 117 -4.00 -3.27 9.19
N ASP A 118 -5.21 -2.78 8.93
CA ASP A 118 -5.55 -1.90 7.80
C ASP A 118 -4.99 -2.40 6.44
N ALA A 119 -5.21 -3.67 6.17
CA ALA A 119 -4.70 -4.38 5.00
C ALA A 119 -3.17 -4.33 4.82
N PHE A 120 -2.39 -4.05 5.86
CA PHE A 120 -0.95 -3.71 5.84
C PHE A 120 -0.63 -2.42 5.08
N ALA A 121 -1.48 -1.39 5.18
CA ALA A 121 -1.22 -0.08 4.57
C ALA A 121 0.05 0.55 5.13
N GLY A 122 0.99 0.88 4.23
CA GLY A 122 2.28 1.47 4.58
C GLY A 122 2.50 2.75 3.79
N ARG A 123 3.39 2.73 2.79
CA ARG A 123 3.66 3.91 1.94
C ARG A 123 3.10 3.71 0.54
N LEU A 124 2.73 4.80 -0.11
CA LEU A 124 2.37 4.81 -1.51
C LEU A 124 3.20 5.85 -2.26
N TYR A 125 4.01 5.41 -3.21
CA TYR A 125 4.70 6.29 -4.14
C TYR A 125 3.89 6.45 -5.42
N VAL A 126 3.52 7.69 -5.73
CA VAL A 126 2.83 8.07 -6.96
C VAL A 126 3.88 8.55 -7.96
N GLY A 127 4.07 7.75 -9.01
CA GLY A 127 5.07 8.02 -10.03
C GLY A 127 4.53 8.82 -11.20
N LYS A 128 4.85 8.37 -12.42
CA LYS A 128 4.50 9.08 -13.65
C LYS A 128 3.10 8.72 -14.12
N GLU A 129 2.39 9.72 -14.62
CA GLU A 129 1.08 9.54 -15.25
C GLU A 129 1.20 8.64 -16.49
N ILE A 130 0.28 7.68 -16.61
CA ILE A 130 0.16 6.74 -17.73
C ILE A 130 -1.32 6.51 -18.03
N GLU A 131 -1.65 6.33 -19.30
CA GLU A 131 -3.00 5.99 -19.75
C GLU A 131 -3.06 4.54 -20.27
N PRO A 132 -4.24 3.91 -20.34
CA PRO A 132 -4.39 2.63 -21.03
C PRO A 132 -4.12 2.76 -22.55
N PRO A 133 -3.74 1.68 -23.26
CA PRO A 133 -3.30 0.40 -22.69
C PRO A 133 -1.96 0.53 -21.96
N TYR A 134 -1.83 -0.15 -20.82
CA TYR A 134 -0.67 -0.02 -19.92
C TYR A 134 0.55 -0.84 -20.36
N GLY A 135 0.32 -2.00 -20.97
CA GLY A 135 1.38 -2.93 -21.36
C GLY A 135 2.00 -3.68 -20.18
N SER A 136 3.20 -4.21 -20.38
CA SER A 136 3.97 -4.91 -19.35
C SER A 136 5.06 -4.03 -18.76
N PHE A 137 5.46 -4.37 -17.54
CA PHE A 137 6.48 -3.68 -16.77
C PHE A 137 7.53 -4.66 -16.28
N LYS A 138 8.74 -4.17 -16.04
CA LYS A 138 9.87 -4.90 -15.47
C LYS A 138 10.35 -4.18 -14.22
N LEU A 139 10.50 -4.93 -13.13
CA LEU A 139 11.03 -4.44 -11.87
C LEU A 139 12.51 -4.77 -11.76
N PHE A 140 13.30 -3.75 -11.42
CA PHE A 140 14.70 -3.85 -11.08
C PHE A 140 14.95 -3.31 -9.68
N ILE A 141 15.77 -4.02 -8.91
CA ILE A 141 16.25 -3.58 -7.60
C ILE A 141 17.78 -3.65 -7.62
N ASN A 142 18.43 -2.53 -7.33
CA ASN A 142 19.90 -2.40 -7.39
C ASN A 142 20.45 -2.90 -8.74
N GLU A 143 19.81 -2.45 -9.82
CA GLU A 143 20.14 -2.79 -11.22
C GLU A 143 19.91 -4.26 -11.63
N LYS A 144 19.53 -5.14 -10.68
CA LYS A 144 19.21 -6.53 -10.96
C LYS A 144 17.75 -6.66 -11.35
N PHE A 145 17.48 -7.37 -12.45
CA PHE A 145 16.13 -7.76 -12.85
C PHE A 145 15.54 -8.69 -11.79
N ILE A 146 14.34 -8.36 -11.32
CA ILE A 146 13.62 -9.15 -10.31
C ILE A 146 12.48 -9.93 -10.94
N SER A 147 11.57 -9.25 -11.65
CA SER A 147 10.40 -9.87 -12.27
C SER A 147 9.77 -8.93 -13.30
N ALA A 148 8.84 -9.46 -14.08
CA ALA A 148 8.00 -8.72 -15.01
C ALA A 148 6.52 -9.08 -14.81
N GLY A 149 5.63 -8.15 -15.11
CA GLY A 149 4.19 -8.34 -14.96
C GLY A 149 3.38 -7.26 -15.67
N ALA A 150 2.07 -7.44 -15.75
CA ALA A 150 1.14 -6.49 -16.35
C ALA A 150 -0.16 -6.48 -15.54
N PRO A 151 -0.85 -5.33 -15.42
CA PRO A 151 -2.16 -5.29 -14.78
C PRO A 151 -3.15 -6.19 -15.55
N SER A 152 -3.84 -7.06 -14.82
CA SER A 152 -4.88 -7.96 -15.35
C SER A 152 -6.29 -7.40 -15.18
N TYR A 153 -6.41 -6.13 -14.81
CA TYR A 153 -7.64 -5.43 -14.48
C TYR A 153 -7.68 -4.07 -15.17
N THR A 154 -8.88 -3.52 -15.32
CA THR A 154 -9.07 -2.11 -15.65
C THR A 154 -9.36 -1.32 -14.37
N PRO A 155 -8.84 -0.08 -14.23
CA PRO A 155 -9.08 0.72 -13.03
C PRO A 155 -10.56 0.91 -12.67
N SER A 156 -11.44 1.01 -13.66
CA SER A 156 -12.90 1.16 -13.46
C SER A 156 -13.56 -0.07 -12.83
N GLU A 157 -12.99 -1.27 -12.98
CA GLU A 157 -13.49 -2.49 -12.33
C GLU A 157 -13.13 -2.54 -10.84
N VAL A 158 -12.09 -1.80 -10.45
CA VAL A 158 -11.48 -1.88 -9.12
C VAL A 158 -11.90 -0.70 -8.24
N VAL A 159 -12.00 0.50 -8.80
CA VAL A 159 -12.40 1.71 -8.06
C VAL A 159 -13.85 1.62 -7.63
N LYS A 160 -14.09 1.82 -6.34
CA LYS A 160 -15.42 1.80 -5.71
C LYS A 160 -15.98 3.22 -5.61
N SER A 161 -17.30 3.35 -5.62
CA SER A 161 -18.00 4.66 -5.61
C SER A 161 -17.70 5.55 -4.39
N PHE A 162 -17.29 4.95 -3.26
CA PHE A 162 -16.94 5.68 -2.05
C PHE A 162 -15.49 6.18 -2.02
N MET A 163 -14.65 5.79 -2.98
CA MET A 163 -13.22 6.11 -2.97
C MET A 163 -12.96 7.55 -3.42
N GLU A 164 -11.93 8.14 -2.83
CA GLU A 164 -11.44 9.50 -3.03
C GLU A 164 -9.91 9.49 -2.83
N GLY A 165 -9.19 10.39 -3.49
CA GLY A 165 -7.73 10.49 -3.35
C GLY A 165 -6.97 9.48 -4.19
N TYR A 166 -5.78 9.07 -3.74
CA TYR A 166 -4.92 8.12 -4.46
C TYR A 166 -5.25 6.67 -4.10
N VAL A 167 -5.64 5.88 -5.09
CA VAL A 167 -6.04 4.48 -4.92
C VAL A 167 -5.01 3.56 -5.55
N ALA A 168 -4.37 2.72 -4.74
CA ALA A 168 -3.54 1.60 -5.20
C ALA A 168 -4.45 0.44 -5.59
N LEU A 169 -4.43 0.07 -6.88
CA LEU A 169 -5.45 -0.78 -7.51
C LEU A 169 -5.13 -2.29 -7.44
N GLY A 170 -4.05 -2.67 -6.77
CA GLY A 170 -3.63 -4.04 -6.58
C GLY A 170 -2.42 -4.43 -7.43
N ALA A 171 -1.53 -5.20 -6.82
CA ALA A 171 -0.22 -5.49 -7.35
C ALA A 171 -0.26 -6.38 -8.60
N PHE A 172 0.49 -5.98 -9.63
CA PHE A 172 0.78 -6.86 -10.77
C PHE A 172 2.25 -7.32 -10.83
N ILE A 173 3.14 -6.75 -10.00
CA ILE A 173 4.46 -7.32 -9.67
C ILE A 173 4.63 -7.26 -8.15
N GLY A 174 5.11 -8.35 -7.55
CA GLY A 174 5.32 -8.45 -6.10
C GLY A 174 4.23 -9.27 -5.39
N PRO A 175 4.29 -9.33 -4.04
CA PRO A 175 5.21 -8.60 -3.17
C PRO A 175 6.66 -9.10 -3.22
N VAL A 176 7.64 -8.19 -3.14
CA VAL A 176 9.07 -8.52 -2.99
C VAL A 176 9.67 -7.86 -1.75
N LYS A 177 10.70 -8.47 -1.16
CA LYS A 177 11.40 -7.87 -0.01
C LYS A 177 12.26 -6.69 -0.49
N ILE A 178 12.26 -5.62 0.30
CA ILE A 178 13.11 -4.44 0.11
C ILE A 178 13.81 -4.05 1.41
N SER A 179 14.82 -3.20 1.32
CA SER A 179 15.60 -2.70 2.44
C SER A 179 16.04 -1.25 2.22
N LYS A 180 16.32 -0.55 3.32
CA LYS A 180 16.89 0.79 3.28
C LYS A 180 18.16 0.81 2.43
N GLY A 181 18.25 1.76 1.50
CA GLY A 181 19.33 1.89 0.54
C GLY A 181 19.04 1.30 -0.84
N ASP A 182 18.02 0.45 -0.97
CA ASP A 182 17.66 -0.14 -2.27
C ASP A 182 17.27 0.93 -3.28
N LYS A 183 17.75 0.77 -4.52
CA LYS A 183 17.35 1.56 -5.68
C LYS A 183 16.35 0.77 -6.50
N ILE A 184 15.12 1.28 -6.58
CA ILE A 184 14.02 0.67 -7.32
C ILE A 184 13.90 1.34 -8.68
N ARG A 185 13.83 0.54 -9.74
CA ARG A 185 13.53 1.02 -11.10
C ARG A 185 12.46 0.15 -11.71
N VAL A 186 11.39 0.77 -12.20
CA VAL A 186 10.34 0.07 -12.95
C VAL A 186 10.36 0.61 -14.38
N GLU A 187 10.53 -0.29 -15.34
CA GLU A 187 10.50 0.01 -16.77
C GLU A 187 9.21 -0.50 -17.40
N GLY A 188 8.66 0.25 -18.36
CA GLY A 188 7.44 -0.08 -19.07
C GLY A 188 7.02 1.11 -19.92
N LYS A 189 5.72 1.42 -19.98
CA LYS A 189 5.21 2.60 -20.71
C LYS A 189 5.87 3.91 -20.29
N LYS A 190 6.21 4.04 -19.01
CA LYS A 190 7.06 5.09 -18.44
C LYS A 190 8.02 4.45 -17.43
N THR A 191 9.24 4.96 -17.38
CA THR A 191 10.22 4.55 -16.38
C THR A 191 10.16 5.43 -15.14
N ILE A 192 10.03 4.80 -13.98
CA ILE A 192 10.21 5.43 -12.66
C ILE A 192 11.49 4.88 -12.00
N SER A 193 12.13 5.71 -11.20
CA SER A 193 13.30 5.33 -10.40
C SER A 193 13.27 6.06 -9.08
N VAL A 194 13.38 5.31 -7.98
CA VAL A 194 13.23 5.83 -6.62
C VAL A 194 14.15 5.09 -5.67
N LYS A 195 14.63 5.78 -4.63
CA LYS A 195 15.45 5.16 -3.59
C LYS A 195 14.62 4.91 -2.33
N ILE A 196 14.90 3.79 -1.68
CA ILE A 196 14.42 3.50 -0.32
C ILE A 196 15.38 4.15 0.69
N ILE A 197 14.89 5.06 1.52
CA ILE A 197 15.66 5.85 2.50
C ILE A 197 15.36 5.50 3.95
#